data_AF-A0A5P2BGV8-F1
#
_entry.id   AF-A0A5P2BGV8-F1
#
_cell.length_a   1.000
_cell.length_b   1.000
_cell.length_c   1.000
_cell.angle_alpha   90.00
_cell.angle_beta   90.00
_cell.angle_gamma   90.00
#
_symmetry.space_group_name_H-M   'P 1'
#
loop_
_entity.id
_entity.type
_entity.pdbx_description
1 polymer ?
#
loop_
_entity_poly.entity_id
_entity_poly.type
_entity_poly.pdbx_seq_one_letter_code
_entity_poly.pdbx_strand_id
1 'polypeptide(L)'
;MIKLTWALVAEHVDEWTGDDAAQGAAVLEARVGASVEASGMKPEAVQHWRTDFLTPVVTSLRTEGAAALARGESWSRAAGPFMACASPLS
;
A
#
# COMPACT_ATOMS: atom_id res chain seq x y z
N MET A 1 17.01 -1.29 4.35
CA MET A 1 15.74 -1.26 5.11
C MET A 1 14.85 -0.15 4.53
N ILE A 2 13.55 -0.37 4.49
CA ILE A 2 12.53 0.46 3.85
C ILE A 2 11.48 0.80 4.90
N LYS A 3 10.97 2.03 4.86
CA LYS A 3 9.74 2.44 5.54
C LYS A 3 8.61 2.51 4.51
N LEU A 4 7.50 1.87 4.81
CA LEU A 4 6.25 1.96 4.07
C LEU A 4 5.19 2.59 4.96
N THR A 5 4.49 3.60 4.44
CA THR A 5 3.36 4.25 5.11
C THR A 5 2.16 4.25 4.18
N TRP A 6 0.96 4.14 4.72
CA TRP A 6 -0.25 4.26 3.93
C TRP A 6 -1.38 4.93 4.71
N ALA A 7 -2.31 5.50 3.95
CA ALA A 7 -3.49 6.15 4.47
C ALA A 7 -4.70 5.80 3.61
N LEU A 8 -5.83 5.58 4.29
CA LEU A 8 -7.15 5.61 3.69
C LEU A 8 -7.76 6.99 3.98
N VAL A 9 -8.52 7.56 3.06
CA VAL A 9 -9.23 8.83 3.31
C VAL A 9 -10.06 8.70 4.59
N ALA A 10 -9.88 9.66 5.50
CA ALA A 10 -10.50 9.73 6.83
C ALA A 10 -10.00 8.74 7.91
N GLU A 11 -8.94 7.97 7.63
CA GLU A 11 -8.30 7.07 8.60
C GLU A 11 -6.91 7.58 9.04
N HIS A 12 -6.38 6.96 10.10
CA HIS A 12 -5.00 7.21 10.53
C HIS A 12 -3.98 6.65 9.53
N VAL A 13 -2.82 7.31 9.48
CA VAL A 13 -1.66 6.81 8.73
C VAL A 13 -1.07 5.63 9.49
N ASP A 14 -0.98 4.48 8.83
CA ASP A 14 -0.29 3.30 9.33
C ASP A 14 1.12 3.20 8.73
N GLU A 15 1.98 2.45 9.41
CA GLU A 15 3.34 2.21 8.94
C GLU A 15 3.82 0.76 9.12
N TRP A 16 4.83 0.43 8.31
CA TRP A 16 5.60 -0.79 8.36
C TRP A 16 7.06 -0.50 8.00
N THR A 17 8.00 -1.25 8.59
CA THR A 17 9.41 -1.23 8.22
C THR A 17 9.92 -2.66 7.98
N GLY A 18 10.84 -2.81 7.03
CA GLY A 18 11.48 -4.09 6.75
C GLY A 18 12.46 -4.02 5.58
N ASP A 19 12.82 -5.16 5.01
CA ASP A 19 14.02 -5.26 4.19
C ASP A 19 13.80 -5.03 2.70
N ASP A 20 12.64 -5.42 2.18
CA ASP A 20 12.33 -5.32 0.75
C ASP A 20 10.88 -4.89 0.44
N ALA A 21 10.69 -4.45 -0.81
CA ALA A 21 9.40 -3.98 -1.32
C ALA A 21 8.36 -5.10 -1.49
N ALA A 22 8.78 -6.35 -1.67
CA ALA A 22 7.86 -7.48 -1.82
C ALA A 22 7.18 -7.82 -0.49
N GLN A 23 7.95 -7.83 0.60
CA GLN A 23 7.44 -7.96 1.97
C GLN A 23 6.52 -6.78 2.30
N GLY A 24 6.94 -5.54 1.99
CA GLY A 24 6.12 -4.36 2.20
C GLY A 24 4.79 -4.43 1.45
N ALA A 25 4.79 -4.86 0.18
CA ALA A 25 3.59 -5.05 -0.61
C ALA A 25 2.64 -6.11 -0.03
N ALA A 26 3.17 -7.23 0.47
CA ALA A 26 2.37 -8.26 1.12
C ALA A 26 1.71 -7.76 2.43
N VAL A 27 2.44 -7.00 3.25
CA VAL A 27 1.90 -6.40 4.47
C VAL A 27 0.83 -5.36 4.15
N LEU A 28 1.08 -4.50 3.16
CA LEU A 28 0.12 -3.50 2.69
C LEU A 28 -1.19 -4.16 2.23
N GLU A 29 -1.07 -5.15 1.35
CA GLU A 29 -2.21 -5.89 0.80
C GLU A 29 -3.03 -6.58 1.90
N ALA A 30 -2.35 -7.22 2.86
CA ALA A 30 -3.01 -7.92 3.96
C ALA A 30 -3.73 -6.96 4.92
N ARG A 31 -3.03 -5.90 5.39
CA ARG A 31 -3.59 -4.97 6.38
C ARG A 31 -4.72 -4.14 5.81
N VAL A 32 -4.52 -3.56 4.64
CA VAL A 32 -5.56 -2.75 4.00
C VAL A 32 -6.73 -3.63 3.56
N GLY A 33 -6.46 -4.83 3.04
CA GLY A 33 -7.51 -5.80 2.71
C GLY A 33 -8.38 -6.14 3.92
N ALA A 34 -7.77 -6.41 5.08
CA ALA A 34 -8.49 -6.69 6.32
C ALA A 34 -9.34 -5.48 6.80
N SER A 35 -8.80 -4.26 6.75
CA SER A 35 -9.55 -3.06 7.13
C SER A 35 -10.77 -2.83 6.23
N VAL A 36 -10.63 -3.05 4.94
CA VAL A 36 -11.71 -2.92 3.95
C VAL A 36 -12.78 -3.99 4.16
N GLU A 37 -12.38 -5.23 4.46
CA GLU A 37 -13.30 -6.31 4.82
C GLU A 37 -14.07 -6.03 6.12
N ALA A 38 -13.41 -5.40 7.11
CA ALA A 38 -14.01 -5.06 8.41
C ALA A 38 -14.91 -3.80 8.37
N SER A 39 -14.92 -3.05 7.26
CA SER A 39 -15.62 -1.76 7.14
C SER A 39 -17.16 -1.84 7.17
N GLY A 40 -17.74 -3.05 7.10
CA GLY A 40 -19.20 -3.24 6.98
C GLY A 40 -19.76 -2.93 5.58
N MET A 41 -18.89 -2.68 4.59
CA MET A 41 -19.29 -2.54 3.20
C MET A 41 -19.92 -3.83 2.64
N LYS A 42 -20.77 -3.68 1.62
CA LYS A 42 -21.28 -4.81 0.85
C LYS A 42 -20.13 -5.53 0.12
N PRO A 43 -20.23 -6.86 -0.11
CA PRO A 43 -19.18 -7.62 -0.79
C PRO A 43 -18.78 -7.06 -2.16
N GLU A 44 -19.74 -6.55 -2.94
CA GLU A 44 -19.49 -5.89 -4.23
C GLU A 44 -18.63 -4.63 -4.10
N ALA A 45 -18.85 -3.83 -3.06
CA ALA A 45 -18.06 -2.63 -2.78
C ALA A 45 -16.65 -3.00 -2.30
N VAL A 46 -16.51 -4.04 -1.47
CA VAL A 46 -15.20 -4.59 -1.07
C VAL A 46 -14.42 -5.07 -2.30
N GLN A 47 -15.06 -5.82 -3.20
CA GLN A 47 -14.41 -6.33 -4.41
C GLN A 47 -13.96 -5.18 -5.33
N HIS A 48 -14.83 -4.19 -5.56
CA HIS A 48 -14.50 -3.00 -6.32
C HIS A 48 -13.32 -2.25 -5.69
N TRP A 49 -13.34 -2.06 -4.38
CA TRP A 49 -12.26 -1.38 -3.64
C TRP A 49 -10.91 -2.09 -3.82
N ARG A 50 -10.89 -3.43 -3.66
CA ARG A 50 -9.66 -4.22 -3.85
C ARG A 50 -9.14 -4.16 -5.28
N THR A 51 -10.04 -4.19 -6.26
CA THR A 51 -9.66 -4.24 -7.68
C THR A 51 -9.16 -2.88 -8.17
N ASP A 52 -9.84 -1.80 -7.79
CA ASP A 52 -9.64 -0.50 -8.41
C ASP A 52 -8.72 0.41 -7.60
N PHE A 53 -8.55 0.14 -6.30
CA PHE A 53 -7.71 0.97 -5.41
C PHE A 53 -6.52 0.19 -4.84
N LEU A 54 -6.73 -0.98 -4.22
CA LEU A 54 -5.64 -1.74 -3.60
C LEU A 54 -4.66 -2.31 -4.62
N THR A 55 -5.19 -3.06 -5.59
CA THR A 55 -4.40 -3.82 -6.57
C THR A 55 -3.45 -2.93 -7.38
N PRO A 56 -3.85 -1.75 -7.88
CA PRO A 56 -2.94 -0.87 -8.62
C PRO A 56 -1.79 -0.36 -7.77
N VAL A 57 -2.03 -0.03 -6.50
CA VAL A 57 -0.99 0.46 -5.58
C VAL A 57 -0.01 -0.65 -5.20
N VAL A 58 -0.51 -1.84 -4.86
CA VAL A 58 0.33 -3.02 -4.57
C VAL A 58 1.16 -3.42 -5.79
N THR A 59 0.56 -3.40 -6.99
CA THR A 59 1.27 -3.71 -8.23
C THR A 59 2.36 -2.69 -8.52
N SER A 60 2.07 -1.38 -8.39
CA SER A 60 3.06 -0.31 -8.58
C SER A 60 4.19 -0.40 -7.54
N LEU A 61 3.91 -0.76 -6.28
CA LEU A 61 4.95 -0.97 -5.28
C LEU A 61 5.89 -2.13 -5.66
N ARG A 62 5.33 -3.26 -6.13
CA ARG A 62 6.12 -4.43 -6.57
C ARG A 62 6.98 -4.15 -7.80
N THR A 63 6.63 -3.16 -8.63
CA THR A 63 7.35 -2.83 -9.86
C THR A 63 8.11 -1.51 -9.75
N GLU A 64 7.41 -0.39 -9.91
CA GLU A 64 7.94 0.98 -9.88
C GLU A 64 8.59 1.29 -8.53
N GLY A 65 7.94 0.89 -7.43
CA GLY A 65 8.44 1.12 -6.07
C GLY A 65 9.71 0.33 -5.78
N ALA A 66 9.74 -0.96 -6.10
CA ALA A 66 10.94 -1.78 -5.98
C ALA A 66 12.12 -1.19 -6.78
N ALA A 67 11.88 -0.71 -8.00
CA ALA A 67 12.90 -0.09 -8.83
C ALA A 67 13.41 1.25 -8.25
N ALA A 68 12.51 2.09 -7.71
CA ALA A 68 12.88 3.34 -7.06
C ALA A 68 13.71 3.09 -5.78
N LEU A 69 13.25 2.19 -4.92
CA LEU A 69 13.92 1.86 -3.66
C LEU A 69 15.31 1.26 -3.88
N ALA A 70 15.48 0.45 -4.94
CA ALA A 70 16.80 -0.06 -5.33
C ALA A 70 17.79 1.03 -5.75
N ARG A 71 17.30 2.20 -6.22
CA ARG A 71 18.11 3.39 -6.50
C ARG A 71 18.29 4.33 -5.30
N GLY A 72 17.75 3.96 -4.14
CA GLY A 72 17.73 4.83 -2.96
C GLY A 72 16.72 5.98 -3.06
N GLU A 73 15.77 5.90 -3.99
CA GLU A 73 14.72 6.90 -4.17
C GLU A 73 13.47 6.53 -3.36
N SER A 74 12.63 7.52 -3.08
CA SER A 74 11.29 7.29 -2.53
C SER A 74 10.28 7.00 -3.63
N TRP A 75 9.23 6.28 -3.29
CA TRP A 75 8.09 5.98 -4.16
C TRP A 75 6.80 6.39 -3.46
N SER A 76 5.82 6.85 -4.24
CA SER A 76 4.46 7.02 -3.75
C SER A 76 3.45 6.75 -4.86
N ARG A 77 2.27 6.28 -4.47
CA ARG A 77 1.16 6.04 -5.38
C ARG A 77 -0.15 6.29 -4.67
N ALA A 78 -1.08 6.91 -5.39
CA ALA A 78 -2.47 7.04 -4.96
C ALA A 78 -3.40 6.36 -5.97
N ALA A 79 -4.49 5.79 -5.47
CA ALA A 79 -5.60 5.27 -6.25
C ALA A 79 -6.90 5.53 -5.49
N GLY A 80 -7.71 6.47 -6.00
CA GLY A 80 -8.96 6.88 -5.35
C GLY A 80 -8.73 7.33 -3.88
N PRO A 81 -9.37 6.69 -2.89
CA PRO A 81 -9.27 7.05 -1.48
C PRO A 81 -8.03 6.47 -0.76
N PHE A 82 -7.08 5.89 -1.49
CA PHE A 82 -5.94 5.18 -0.91
C PHE A 82 -4.62 5.76 -1.42
N MET A 83 -3.69 6.01 -0.51
CA MET A 83 -2.33 6.44 -0.83
C MET A 83 -1.31 5.63 -0.03
N ALA A 84 -0.22 5.24 -0.68
CA ALA A 84 0.93 4.61 -0.06
C ALA A 84 2.23 5.30 -0.47
N CYS A 85 3.19 5.35 0.45
CA CYS A 85 4.53 5.89 0.23
C CYS A 85 5.55 4.91 0.79
N ALA A 86 6.65 4.70 0.06
CA ALA A 86 7.79 3.91 0.50
C ALA A 86 9.07 4.73 0.37
N SER A 87 9.97 4.64 1.34
CA SER A 87 11.27 5.29 1.30
C SER A 87 12.36 4.42 1.93
N PRO A 88 13.63 4.56 1.51
CA PRO A 88 14.74 3.96 2.23
C PRO A 88 14.86 4.56 3.63
N LEU A 89 15.18 3.73 4.62
CA LEU A 89 15.59 4.23 5.94
C LEU A 89 17.06 4.66 5.85
N SER A 90 17.30 5.91 6.25
CA SER A 90 18.63 6.52 6.37
C SER A 90 19.35 6.03 7.61
#